data_AF-A0A7S0DVK1-F1
#
_entry.id   AF-A0A7S0DVK1-F1
#
_cell.length_a   1.000
_cell.length_b   1.000
_cell.length_c   1.000
_cell.angle_alpha   90.00
_cell.angle_beta   90.00
_cell.angle_gamma   90.00
#
_symmetry.space_group_name_H-M   'P 1'
#
loop_
_entity.id
_entity.type
_entity.pdbx_description
1 polymer ?
#
loop_
_entity_poly.entity_id
_entity_poly.type
_entity_poly.pdbx_seq_one_letter_code
_entity_poly.pdbx_strand_id
1 'polypeptide(L)'
;MAEKRKADSSQGLMGMIQQQLSDMPSQSKKPRQAEKNMGTDPLQTLFNRLKEIRDDFHKRGDMGGCNVEIEAKLGLIVSSDTGGRTGPFTPGAGAIEMLPGVMKGKKFVSGVSRRDFESFRKLQDVPALAEKIAKKTHAYTYNDDQRIQTDEEGNVILEMKTRELEFQIHLPACPYDCRITVSIEKPLEQKESLAVKDGWHSHRVKDRTSFVDLKARQGHSKASQWQADFTR
;
A
#
# COMPACT_ATOMS: atom_id res chain seq x y z
N MET A 1 42.36 -3.15 72.10
CA MET A 1 42.71 -2.25 71.00
C MET A 1 42.34 -2.93 69.69
N ALA A 2 41.29 -2.49 69.02
CA ALA A 2 40.88 -3.01 67.71
C ALA A 2 40.54 -1.81 66.83
N GLU A 3 41.43 -1.47 65.91
CA GLU A 3 41.27 -0.36 64.97
C GLU A 3 41.18 -0.89 63.53
N LYS A 4 40.01 -0.60 62.94
CA LYS A 4 39.74 -0.19 61.55
C LYS A 4 40.82 -0.48 60.49
N ARG A 5 40.40 -1.14 59.40
CA ARG A 5 40.59 -0.62 58.02
C ARG A 5 39.43 -1.05 57.11
N LYS A 6 38.70 -0.06 56.59
CA LYS A 6 37.82 -0.13 55.42
C LYS A 6 38.20 1.05 54.52
N ALA A 7 38.02 0.82 53.21
CA ALA A 7 38.00 1.76 52.10
C ALA A 7 39.37 2.20 51.53
N ASP A 8 39.69 1.71 50.32
CA ASP A 8 40.04 2.58 49.17
C ASP A 8 40.25 1.73 47.90
N SER A 9 39.16 1.34 47.23
CA SER A 9 39.21 0.68 45.91
C SER A 9 38.31 1.33 44.86
N SER A 10 37.63 2.43 45.20
CA SER A 10 36.67 3.11 44.31
C SER A 10 37.25 4.30 43.54
N GLN A 11 38.46 4.77 43.87
CA GLN A 11 39.09 5.88 43.13
C GLN A 11 39.83 5.44 41.86
N GLY A 12 40.31 4.19 41.79
CA GLY A 12 41.02 3.68 40.62
C GLY A 12 40.13 3.40 39.40
N LEU A 13 38.87 3.00 39.62
CA LEU A 13 37.95 2.64 38.53
C LEU A 13 37.38 3.86 37.80
N MET A 14 37.18 4.99 38.50
CA MET A 14 36.67 6.23 37.90
C MET A 14 37.68 6.89 36.95
N GLY A 15 38.98 6.81 37.26
CA GLY A 15 40.04 7.38 36.42
C GLY A 15 40.20 6.67 35.07
N MET A 16 40.02 5.34 35.04
CA MET A 16 40.13 4.56 33.80
C MET A 16 38.95 4.74 32.85
N ILE A 17 37.74 5.00 33.37
CA ILE A 17 36.55 5.27 32.54
C ILE A 17 36.66 6.65 31.86
N GLN A 18 37.26 7.64 32.53
CA GLN A 18 37.44 8.97 31.95
C GLN A 18 38.45 9.00 30.81
N GLN A 19 39.48 8.14 30.84
CA GLN A 19 40.52 8.12 29.82
C GLN A 19 40.13 7.33 28.56
N GLN A 20 39.17 6.39 28.65
CA GLN A 20 38.58 5.74 27.46
C GLN A 20 37.54 6.60 26.73
N LEU A 21 37.02 7.65 27.36
CA LEU A 21 36.08 8.59 26.74
C LEU A 21 36.76 9.73 25.96
N SER A 22 38.05 10.00 26.22
CA SER A 22 38.81 11.07 25.57
C SER A 22 39.42 10.70 24.21
N ASP A 23 39.54 9.40 23.91
CA ASP A 23 40.18 8.90 22.69
C ASP A 23 39.18 8.49 21.58
N MET A 24 37.89 8.80 21.75
CA MET A 24 36.93 8.64 20.66
C MET A 24 37.08 9.78 19.65
N PRO A 25 37.30 9.50 18.36
CA PRO A 25 37.40 10.54 17.35
C PRO A 25 36.09 11.35 17.33
N SER A 26 36.23 12.65 17.60
CA SER A 26 35.20 13.67 17.41
C SER A 26 34.76 13.68 15.94
N GLN A 27 33.84 12.78 15.58
CA GLN A 27 33.05 12.93 14.37
C GLN A 27 31.99 13.98 14.65
N SER A 28 32.42 15.25 14.64
CA SER A 28 31.56 16.40 14.44
C SER A 28 31.05 16.44 12.99
N LYS A 29 30.56 15.31 12.47
CA LYS A 29 29.60 15.35 11.37
C LYS A 29 28.31 15.77 12.05
N LYS A 30 27.95 17.05 11.88
CA LYS A 30 26.58 17.51 12.12
C LYS A 30 25.65 16.39 11.64
N PRO A 31 24.72 15.89 12.47
CA PRO A 31 23.78 14.90 11.98
C PRO A 31 23.21 15.47 10.69
N ARG A 32 23.36 14.75 9.57
CA ARG A 32 22.70 15.14 8.33
C ARG A 32 21.27 15.39 8.74
N GLN A 33 20.82 16.63 8.60
CA GLN A 33 19.45 16.99 8.86
C GLN A 33 18.66 16.00 8.01
N ALA A 34 17.96 15.05 8.65
CA ALA A 34 17.10 14.15 7.94
C ALA A 34 16.24 15.07 7.08
N GLU A 35 16.24 14.87 5.76
CA GLU A 35 15.32 15.59 4.89
C GLU A 35 13.97 15.51 5.58
N LYS A 36 13.49 16.66 6.04
CA LYS A 36 12.27 16.78 6.82
C LYS A 36 11.15 16.49 5.83
N ASN A 37 10.93 15.22 5.54
CA ASN A 37 9.77 14.77 4.83
C ASN A 37 8.63 14.88 5.84
N MET A 38 8.14 16.10 6.04
CA MET A 38 7.11 16.47 7.02
C MET A 38 5.73 15.86 6.69
N GLY A 39 5.69 14.94 5.73
CA GLY A 39 4.49 14.53 5.03
C GLY A 39 4.03 15.64 4.10
N THR A 40 3.99 15.37 2.80
CA THR A 40 3.14 16.15 1.90
C THR A 40 1.69 15.76 2.17
N ASP A 41 0.73 16.66 1.91
CA ASP A 41 -0.68 16.26 1.90
C ASP A 41 -0.85 15.04 0.96
N PRO A 42 -1.35 13.88 1.44
CA PRO A 42 -1.51 12.69 0.63
C PRO A 42 -2.35 12.94 -0.62
N LEU A 43 -3.32 13.86 -0.54
CA LEU A 43 -4.14 14.26 -1.68
C LEU A 43 -3.32 14.99 -2.73
N GLN A 44 -2.40 15.86 -2.31
CA GLN A 44 -1.50 16.55 -3.22
C GLN A 44 -0.51 15.58 -3.88
N THR A 45 0.05 14.64 -3.11
CA THR A 45 0.90 13.58 -3.68
C THR A 45 0.12 12.75 -4.70
N LEU A 46 -1.07 12.27 -4.34
CA LEU A 46 -1.92 11.52 -5.26
C LEU A 46 -2.24 12.33 -6.52
N PHE A 47 -2.63 13.59 -6.36
CA PHE A 47 -2.93 14.49 -7.47
C PHE A 47 -1.74 14.64 -8.43
N ASN A 48 -0.54 14.89 -7.91
CA ASN A 48 0.67 15.03 -8.72
C ASN A 48 0.97 13.75 -9.51
N ARG A 49 0.85 12.59 -8.87
CA ARG A 49 1.06 11.28 -9.51
C ARG A 49 0.02 10.97 -10.58
N LEU A 50 -1.26 11.25 -10.31
CA LEU A 50 -2.33 11.07 -11.30
C LEU A 50 -2.15 12.00 -12.50
N LYS A 51 -1.63 13.22 -12.27
CA LYS A 51 -1.30 14.16 -13.33
C LYS A 51 -0.15 13.64 -14.21
N GLU A 52 0.92 13.12 -13.62
CA GLU A 52 2.05 12.50 -14.34
C GLU A 52 1.56 11.38 -15.27
N ILE A 53 0.74 10.46 -14.72
CA ILE A 53 0.15 9.34 -15.49
C ILE A 53 -0.70 9.85 -16.66
N ARG A 54 -1.59 10.81 -16.39
CA ARG A 54 -2.46 11.39 -17.42
C ARG A 54 -1.63 12.01 -18.54
N ASP A 55 -0.60 12.76 -18.19
CA ASP A 55 0.25 13.44 -19.18
C ASP A 55 1.04 12.40 -20.00
N ASP A 56 1.47 11.29 -19.39
CA ASP A 56 2.12 10.18 -20.10
C ASP A 56 1.16 9.39 -21.01
N PHE A 57 -0.13 9.25 -20.63
CA PHE A 57 -1.16 8.72 -21.53
C PHE A 57 -1.36 9.59 -22.77
N HIS A 58 -1.39 10.91 -22.59
CA HIS A 58 -1.53 11.84 -23.72
C HIS A 58 -0.35 11.72 -24.68
N LYS A 59 0.88 11.58 -24.17
CA LYS A 59 2.08 11.41 -25.01
C LYS A 59 2.08 10.10 -25.80
N ARG A 60 1.58 9.01 -25.21
CA ARG A 60 1.54 7.68 -25.84
C ARG A 60 0.41 7.52 -26.85
N GLY A 61 -0.60 8.39 -26.84
CA GLY A 61 -1.80 8.24 -27.67
C GLY A 61 -2.76 7.15 -27.20
N ASP A 62 -2.56 6.62 -25.99
CA ASP A 62 -3.29 5.49 -25.39
C ASP A 62 -4.67 5.89 -24.79
N MET A 63 -5.21 7.06 -25.13
CA MET A 63 -6.45 7.60 -24.54
C MET A 63 -7.75 6.95 -25.07
N GLY A 64 -7.66 6.01 -26.04
CA GLY A 64 -8.81 5.33 -26.64
C GLY A 64 -8.99 3.89 -26.14
N GLY A 65 -10.21 3.52 -25.76
CA GLY A 65 -10.62 2.11 -25.57
C GLY A 65 -10.07 1.39 -24.34
N CYS A 66 -9.42 2.10 -23.41
CA CYS A 66 -8.81 1.52 -22.22
C CYS A 66 -9.52 2.00 -20.94
N ASN A 67 -9.69 1.12 -19.96
CA ASN A 67 -10.16 1.50 -18.63
C ASN A 67 -8.96 1.78 -17.72
N VAL A 68 -9.03 2.86 -16.94
CA VAL A 68 -8.02 3.16 -15.91
C VAL A 68 -8.60 2.78 -14.55
N GLU A 69 -7.95 1.84 -13.87
CA GLU A 69 -8.28 1.46 -12.51
C GLU A 69 -7.29 2.11 -11.54
N ILE A 70 -7.81 2.90 -10.60
CA ILE A 70 -7.06 3.46 -9.47
C ILE A 70 -7.56 2.76 -8.21
N GLU A 71 -6.70 1.96 -7.59
CA GLU A 71 -7.05 1.12 -6.44
C GLU A 71 -6.20 1.50 -5.22
N ALA A 72 -6.84 1.78 -4.09
CA ALA A 72 -6.20 2.00 -2.80
C ALA A 72 -6.40 0.79 -1.90
N LYS A 73 -5.31 0.15 -1.49
CA LYS A 73 -5.32 -1.04 -0.61
C LYS A 73 -4.79 -0.71 0.76
N LEU A 74 -5.52 -1.13 1.79
CA LEU A 74 -5.01 -1.15 3.16
C LEU A 74 -4.03 -2.31 3.35
N GLY A 75 -3.00 -2.06 4.15
CA GLY A 75 -1.97 -3.02 4.45
C GLY A 75 -0.95 -2.48 5.45
N LEU A 76 0.20 -3.11 5.51
CA LEU A 76 1.31 -2.70 6.38
C LEU A 76 2.60 -2.62 5.57
N ILE A 77 3.36 -1.56 5.79
CA ILE A 77 4.75 -1.49 5.33
C ILE A 77 5.61 -2.15 6.40
N VAL A 78 6.21 -3.29 6.09
CA VAL A 78 6.99 -4.08 7.05
C VAL A 78 8.45 -4.15 6.66
N SER A 79 9.33 -4.27 7.66
CA SER A 79 10.73 -4.65 7.43
C SER A 79 10.78 -6.06 6.84
N SER A 80 11.62 -6.25 5.84
CA SER A 80 11.90 -7.58 5.29
C SER A 80 12.61 -8.48 6.30
N ASP A 81 13.37 -7.90 7.24
CA ASP A 81 14.19 -8.64 8.20
C ASP A 81 13.38 -9.03 9.45
N THR A 82 12.62 -8.08 10.01
CA THR A 82 11.89 -8.30 11.27
C THR A 82 10.43 -8.66 11.08
N GLY A 83 9.85 -8.40 9.90
CA GLY A 83 8.42 -8.56 9.64
C GLY A 83 7.52 -7.57 10.39
N GLY A 84 8.08 -6.73 11.28
CA GLY A 84 7.36 -5.70 12.01
C GLY A 84 7.00 -4.53 11.12
N ARG A 85 5.87 -3.86 11.43
CA ARG A 85 5.51 -2.59 10.77
C ARG A 85 6.62 -1.58 10.96
N THR A 86 6.99 -0.89 9.88
CA THR A 86 8.05 0.11 9.85
C THR A 86 7.57 1.38 9.18
N GLY A 87 8.21 2.48 9.53
CA GLY A 87 8.00 3.77 8.90
C GLY A 87 8.60 4.86 9.78
N PRO A 88 8.70 6.09 9.25
CA PRO A 88 8.94 7.26 10.09
C PRO A 88 7.76 7.45 11.03
N PHE A 89 7.85 6.88 12.23
CA PHE A 89 6.93 7.13 13.33
C PHE A 89 7.24 8.51 13.93
N THR A 90 7.00 9.56 13.14
CA THR A 90 7.12 10.92 13.62
C THR A 90 5.75 11.33 14.16
N PRO A 91 5.59 11.51 15.49
CA PRO A 91 4.31 11.96 16.05
C PRO A 91 3.89 13.28 15.40
N GLY A 92 2.63 13.36 14.97
CA GLY A 92 2.09 14.54 14.29
C GLY A 92 2.45 14.68 12.81
N ALA A 93 3.26 13.77 12.25
CA ALA A 93 3.43 13.72 10.81
C ALA A 93 2.15 13.20 10.15
N GLY A 94 1.77 13.84 9.04
CA GLY A 94 0.65 13.43 8.21
C GLY A 94 0.95 12.13 7.45
N ALA A 95 0.37 12.00 6.26
CA ALA A 95 0.70 10.90 5.39
C ALA A 95 2.09 11.08 4.76
N ILE A 96 2.86 10.01 4.65
CA ILE A 96 4.24 10.06 4.17
C ILE A 96 4.39 9.11 2.98
N GLU A 97 4.66 9.66 1.80
CA GLU A 97 5.00 8.86 0.62
C GLU A 97 6.33 8.11 0.86
N MET A 98 6.29 6.80 0.62
CA MET A 98 7.45 5.94 0.76
C MET A 98 8.18 5.82 -0.57
N LEU A 99 9.11 6.75 -0.80
CA LEU A 99 9.93 6.75 -2.01
C LEU A 99 10.76 5.45 -2.14
N PRO A 100 11.16 5.04 -3.36
CA PRO A 100 11.89 3.79 -3.59
C PRO A 100 13.11 3.59 -2.69
N GLY A 101 13.88 4.65 -2.44
CA GLY A 101 15.04 4.61 -1.54
C GLY A 101 14.68 4.30 -0.08
N VAL A 102 13.53 4.80 0.40
CA VAL A 102 13.00 4.54 1.74
C VAL A 102 12.41 3.13 1.85
N MET A 103 11.85 2.61 0.76
CA MET A 103 11.32 1.25 0.67
C MET A 103 12.39 0.16 0.61
N LYS A 104 13.67 0.50 0.43
CA LYS A 104 14.76 -0.48 0.47
C LYS A 104 14.75 -1.25 1.80
N GLY A 105 14.74 -2.58 1.71
CA GLY A 105 14.66 -3.48 2.88
C GLY A 105 13.26 -3.55 3.52
N LYS A 106 12.23 -3.02 2.86
CA LYS A 106 10.83 -3.07 3.30
C LYS A 106 9.95 -3.64 2.20
N LYS A 107 8.77 -4.12 2.58
CA LYS A 107 7.73 -4.57 1.63
C LYS A 107 6.36 -4.16 2.13
N PHE A 108 5.43 -4.01 1.19
CA PHE A 108 4.01 -3.82 1.52
C PHE A 108 3.29 -5.17 1.59
N VAL A 109 2.63 -5.43 2.72
CA VAL A 109 1.77 -6.60 2.91
C VAL A 109 0.33 -6.13 2.89
N SER A 110 -0.42 -6.58 1.87
CA SER A 110 -1.82 -6.20 1.71
C SER A 110 -2.71 -6.95 2.69
N GLY A 111 -3.73 -6.26 3.21
CA GLY A 111 -4.74 -6.85 4.07
C GLY A 111 -4.78 -6.21 5.45
N VAL A 112 -5.85 -6.52 6.17
CA VAL A 112 -6.10 -6.03 7.51
C VAL A 112 -6.34 -7.22 8.43
N SER A 113 -6.28 -7.00 9.75
CA SER A 113 -6.61 -8.05 10.72
C SER A 113 -8.05 -8.53 10.50
N ARG A 114 -8.33 -9.81 10.79
CA ARG A 114 -9.68 -10.36 10.67
C ARG A 114 -10.71 -9.57 11.49
N ARG A 115 -10.33 -9.14 12.69
CA ARG A 115 -11.16 -8.31 13.57
C ARG A 115 -11.55 -6.99 12.90
N ASP A 116 -10.59 -6.31 12.29
CA ASP A 116 -10.84 -5.02 11.63
C ASP A 116 -11.61 -5.21 10.32
N PHE A 117 -11.31 -6.27 9.55
CA PHE A 117 -12.10 -6.63 8.36
C PHE A 117 -13.58 -6.80 8.69
N GLU A 118 -13.90 -7.56 9.75
CA GLU A 118 -15.28 -7.76 10.20
C GLU A 118 -15.91 -6.46 10.71
N SER A 119 -15.14 -5.58 11.35
CA SER A 119 -15.61 -4.28 11.82
C SER A 119 -15.92 -3.31 10.67
N PHE A 120 -15.03 -3.22 9.67
CA PHE A 120 -15.23 -2.40 8.48
C PHE A 120 -16.43 -2.87 7.66
N ARG A 121 -16.63 -4.18 7.55
CA ARG A 121 -17.81 -4.75 6.86
C ARG A 121 -19.12 -4.30 7.51
N LYS A 122 -19.17 -4.21 8.85
CA LYS A 122 -20.37 -3.78 9.59
C LYS A 122 -20.67 -2.29 9.44
N LEU A 123 -19.64 -1.44 9.34
CA LEU A 123 -19.81 0.01 9.16
C LEU A 123 -20.56 0.37 7.86
N GLN A 124 -20.64 -0.57 6.92
CA GLN A 124 -21.22 -0.37 5.59
C GLN A 124 -22.62 -0.98 5.43
N ASP A 125 -23.17 -1.63 6.45
CA ASP A 125 -24.58 -2.03 6.47
C ASP A 125 -25.53 -0.81 6.72
N VAL A 126 -25.04 0.43 6.52
CA VAL A 126 -25.85 1.66 6.51
C VAL A 126 -26.42 1.86 5.09
N PRO A 127 -27.70 1.50 4.83
CA PRO A 127 -28.21 1.29 3.46
C PRO A 127 -28.34 2.56 2.62
N ALA A 128 -28.19 3.74 3.23
CA ALA A 128 -28.46 5.02 2.60
C ALA A 128 -27.36 5.50 1.63
N LEU A 129 -26.18 4.85 1.60
CA LEU A 129 -24.99 5.40 0.92
C LEU A 129 -24.42 4.55 -0.21
N ALA A 130 -24.72 3.25 -0.28
CA ALA A 130 -24.12 2.37 -1.30
C ALA A 130 -24.99 1.14 -1.60
N GLU A 131 -24.94 0.68 -2.84
CA GLU A 131 -25.48 -0.62 -3.25
C GLU A 131 -24.49 -1.72 -2.89
N LYS A 132 -24.99 -2.80 -2.28
CA LYS A 132 -24.19 -3.99 -1.94
C LYS A 132 -24.29 -5.01 -3.05
N ILE A 133 -23.14 -5.39 -3.61
CA ILE A 133 -23.03 -6.39 -4.68
C ILE A 133 -22.11 -7.51 -4.17
N ALA A 134 -22.63 -8.73 -4.08
CA ALA A 134 -21.81 -9.91 -3.82
C ALA A 134 -21.43 -10.53 -5.16
N LYS A 135 -20.13 -10.77 -5.37
CA LYS A 135 -19.61 -11.40 -6.57
C LYS A 135 -18.49 -12.36 -6.22
N LYS A 136 -18.59 -13.60 -6.69
CA LYS A 136 -17.50 -14.55 -6.64
C LYS A 136 -16.88 -14.67 -8.03
N THR A 137 -15.56 -14.56 -8.11
CA THR A 137 -14.84 -14.61 -9.39
C THR A 137 -13.62 -15.49 -9.31
N HIS A 138 -13.35 -16.23 -10.38
CA HIS A 138 -12.08 -16.89 -10.61
C HIS A 138 -11.27 -16.03 -11.56
N ALA A 139 -10.10 -15.58 -11.13
CA ALA A 139 -9.16 -14.81 -11.93
C ALA A 139 -7.91 -15.64 -12.23
N TYR A 140 -7.64 -15.85 -13.51
CA TYR A 140 -6.46 -16.53 -14.03
C TYR A 140 -5.55 -15.50 -14.69
N THR A 141 -4.25 -15.50 -14.36
CA THR A 141 -3.25 -14.61 -14.93
C THR A 141 -2.16 -15.42 -15.64
N TYR A 142 -1.83 -14.99 -16.86
CA TYR A 142 -0.83 -15.59 -17.73
C TYR A 142 0.38 -14.66 -17.87
N ASN A 143 1.48 -15.18 -18.42
CA ASN A 143 2.79 -14.50 -18.44
C ASN A 143 2.81 -13.15 -19.19
N ASP A 144 1.82 -12.92 -20.05
CA ASP A 144 1.73 -11.74 -20.91
C ASP A 144 0.78 -10.66 -20.32
N ASP A 145 0.58 -10.66 -19.00
CA ASP A 145 -0.40 -9.83 -18.27
C ASP A 145 -1.85 -10.01 -18.73
N GLN A 146 -2.11 -11.05 -19.53
CA GLN A 146 -3.45 -11.46 -19.90
C GLN A 146 -4.16 -12.04 -18.68
N ARG A 147 -5.40 -11.59 -18.48
CA ARG A 147 -6.26 -12.01 -17.39
C ARG A 147 -7.59 -12.50 -17.94
N ILE A 148 -7.96 -13.71 -17.52
CA ILE A 148 -9.32 -14.24 -17.71
C ILE A 148 -10.01 -14.19 -16.36
N GLN A 149 -11.15 -13.52 -16.28
CA GLN A 149 -12.05 -13.57 -15.15
C GLN A 149 -13.32 -14.31 -15.52
N THR A 150 -13.76 -15.21 -14.65
CA THR A 150 -15.03 -15.93 -14.78
C THR A 150 -15.83 -15.74 -13.50
N ASP A 151 -17.13 -15.44 -13.62
CA ASP A 151 -18.05 -15.42 -12.49
C ASP A 151 -18.90 -16.69 -12.39
N GLU A 152 -19.73 -16.78 -11.36
CA GLU A 152 -20.53 -17.98 -11.08
C GLU A 152 -21.62 -18.21 -12.14
N GLU A 153 -22.04 -17.15 -12.84
CA GLU A 153 -22.97 -17.21 -13.96
C GLU A 153 -22.28 -17.63 -15.28
N GLY A 154 -20.96 -17.80 -15.27
CA GLY A 154 -20.17 -18.20 -16.42
C GLY A 154 -19.83 -17.05 -17.38
N ASN A 155 -20.06 -15.79 -16.98
CA ASN A 155 -19.62 -14.66 -17.79
C ASN A 155 -18.09 -14.60 -17.76
N VAL A 156 -17.50 -14.45 -18.94
CA VAL A 156 -16.05 -14.40 -19.10
C VAL A 156 -15.61 -13.00 -19.52
N ILE A 157 -14.69 -12.42 -18.76
CA ILE A 157 -14.03 -11.16 -19.08
C ILE A 157 -12.57 -11.50 -19.44
N LEU A 158 -12.15 -11.12 -20.65
CA LEU A 158 -10.78 -11.22 -21.10
C LEU A 158 -10.21 -9.81 -21.26
N GLU A 159 -9.11 -9.56 -20.56
CA GLU A 159 -8.45 -8.26 -20.59
C GLU A 159 -6.94 -8.41 -20.40
N MET A 160 -6.22 -7.38 -20.81
CA MET A 160 -4.82 -7.18 -20.44
C MET A 160 -4.78 -6.15 -19.32
N LYS A 161 -4.17 -6.51 -18.19
CA LYS A 161 -4.04 -5.60 -17.05
C LYS A 161 -2.58 -5.27 -16.75
N THR A 162 -2.17 -4.06 -17.10
CA THR A 162 -0.81 -3.56 -16.88
C THR A 162 -0.80 -2.56 -15.74
N ARG A 163 0.13 -2.69 -14.79
CA ARG A 163 0.30 -1.72 -13.70
C ARG A 163 1.26 -0.63 -14.14
N GLU A 164 0.75 0.60 -14.24
CA GLU A 164 1.52 1.76 -14.68
C GLU A 164 2.18 2.49 -13.50
N LEU A 165 1.51 2.50 -12.35
CA LEU A 165 2.04 3.14 -11.14
C LEU A 165 1.75 2.31 -9.90
N GLU A 166 2.72 2.29 -9.00
CA GLU A 166 2.55 1.80 -7.64
C GLU A 166 3.35 2.70 -6.69
N PHE A 167 2.70 3.17 -5.62
CA PHE A 167 3.38 3.83 -4.52
C PHE A 167 2.70 3.53 -3.20
N GLN A 168 3.46 3.65 -2.11
CA GLN A 168 2.98 3.37 -0.77
C GLN A 168 3.01 4.64 0.07
N ILE A 169 2.04 4.75 0.97
CA ILE A 169 1.85 5.85 1.89
C ILE A 169 1.88 5.27 3.29
N HIS A 170 2.87 5.68 4.08
CA HIS A 170 2.89 5.43 5.50
C HIS A 170 1.93 6.38 6.21
N LEU A 171 1.10 5.83 7.11
CA LEU A 171 0.10 6.58 7.86
C LEU A 171 0.34 6.38 9.36
N PRO A 172 1.21 7.21 10.00
CA PRO A 172 1.59 7.02 11.40
C PRO A 172 0.42 7.06 12.39
N ALA A 173 -0.60 7.88 12.10
CA ALA A 173 -1.80 8.03 12.93
C ALA A 173 -2.83 6.91 12.72
N CYS A 174 -2.62 6.03 11.74
CA CYS A 174 -3.54 4.95 11.40
C CYS A 174 -2.94 3.58 11.76
N PRO A 175 -3.78 2.57 12.07
CA PRO A 175 -3.30 1.20 12.29
C PRO A 175 -2.75 0.54 11.01
N TYR A 176 -3.16 1.04 9.84
CA TYR A 176 -2.77 0.53 8.53
C TYR A 176 -2.13 1.63 7.68
N ASP A 177 -1.25 1.19 6.79
CA ASP A 177 -0.68 1.96 5.69
C ASP A 177 -1.53 1.76 4.43
N CYS A 178 -1.26 2.56 3.39
CA CYS A 178 -1.97 2.49 2.12
C CYS A 178 -1.01 2.22 0.97
N ARG A 179 -1.42 1.38 0.02
CA ARG A 179 -0.77 1.28 -1.29
C ARG A 179 -1.77 1.71 -2.35
N ILE A 180 -1.33 2.61 -3.20
CA ILE A 180 -2.10 3.07 -4.35
C ILE A 180 -1.48 2.46 -5.60
N THR A 181 -2.31 1.81 -6.40
CA THR A 181 -1.94 1.27 -7.71
C THR A 181 -2.79 1.90 -8.78
N VAL A 182 -2.17 2.24 -9.91
CA VAL A 182 -2.88 2.63 -11.13
C VAL A 182 -2.58 1.59 -12.20
N SER A 183 -3.64 1.00 -12.74
CA SER A 183 -3.55 -0.03 -13.77
C SER A 183 -4.38 0.37 -14.99
N ILE A 184 -3.93 -0.06 -16.16
CA ILE A 184 -4.72 -0.03 -17.39
C ILE A 184 -5.34 -1.41 -17.55
N GLU A 185 -6.63 -1.43 -17.81
CA GLU A 185 -7.37 -2.62 -18.22
C GLU A 185 -7.81 -2.41 -19.68
N LYS A 186 -7.15 -3.13 -20.60
CA LYS A 186 -7.51 -3.12 -22.02
C LYS A 186 -8.37 -4.35 -22.32
N PRO A 187 -9.62 -4.21 -22.79
CA PRO A 187 -10.38 -5.36 -23.23
C PRO A 187 -9.67 -5.98 -24.44
N LEU A 188 -9.56 -7.30 -24.46
CA LEU A 188 -9.03 -8.01 -25.64
C LEU A 188 -10.20 -8.43 -26.53
N GLU A 189 -10.04 -8.21 -27.84
CA GLU A 189 -11.05 -8.61 -28.82
C GLU A 189 -11.32 -10.12 -28.75
N GLN A 190 -12.60 -10.48 -28.70
CA GLN A 190 -13.07 -11.86 -28.64
C GLN A 190 -12.88 -12.53 -30.01
N LYS A 191 -11.72 -13.17 -30.25
CA LYS A 191 -11.46 -13.87 -31.51
C LYS A 191 -11.82 -15.37 -31.49
N GLU A 192 -11.90 -15.99 -30.31
CA GLU A 192 -12.21 -17.44 -30.16
C GLU A 192 -12.99 -17.72 -28.87
N SER A 193 -13.52 -18.94 -28.72
CA SER A 193 -14.21 -19.37 -27.49
C SER A 193 -13.29 -19.18 -26.28
N LEU A 194 -13.73 -18.37 -25.32
CA LEU A 194 -13.01 -18.05 -24.09
C LEU A 194 -12.99 -19.26 -23.14
N ALA A 195 -12.16 -20.25 -23.46
CA ALA A 195 -11.83 -21.32 -22.54
C ALA A 195 -10.61 -20.92 -21.70
N VAL A 196 -10.67 -21.20 -20.39
CA VAL A 196 -9.48 -21.16 -19.54
C VAL A 196 -8.50 -22.19 -20.11
N LYS A 197 -7.30 -21.74 -20.51
CA LYS A 197 -6.24 -22.58 -21.05
C LYS A 197 -5.32 -23.02 -19.92
N ASP A 198 -4.64 -24.14 -20.10
CA ASP A 198 -3.52 -24.52 -19.22
C ASP A 198 -2.37 -23.51 -19.37
N GLY A 199 -1.49 -23.43 -18.36
CA GLY A 199 -0.32 -22.55 -18.38
C GLY A 199 -0.49 -21.18 -17.72
N TRP A 200 -1.57 -20.97 -16.95
CA TRP A 200 -1.67 -19.83 -16.04
C TRP A 200 -0.61 -19.95 -14.93
N HIS A 201 -0.04 -18.82 -14.50
CA HIS A 201 0.96 -18.81 -13.42
C HIS A 201 0.36 -18.34 -12.08
N SER A 202 -0.86 -17.79 -12.10
CA SER A 202 -1.59 -17.38 -10.89
C SER A 202 -3.08 -17.62 -11.08
N HIS A 203 -3.68 -18.31 -10.12
CA HIS A 203 -5.13 -18.46 -9.99
C HIS A 203 -5.57 -17.91 -8.63
N ARG A 204 -6.64 -17.12 -8.63
CA ARG A 204 -7.25 -16.59 -7.41
C ARG A 204 -8.76 -16.73 -7.47
N VAL A 205 -9.33 -17.36 -6.46
CA VAL A 205 -10.75 -17.27 -6.16
C VAL A 205 -10.95 -16.03 -5.29
N LYS A 206 -11.78 -15.11 -5.74
CA LYS A 206 -12.13 -13.90 -5.01
C LYS A 206 -13.57 -14.00 -4.57
N ASP A 207 -13.80 -14.09 -3.26
CA ASP A 207 -15.12 -13.90 -2.68
C ASP A 207 -15.24 -12.43 -2.26
N ARG A 208 -15.97 -11.65 -3.05
CA ARG A 208 -16.00 -10.19 -2.94
C ARG A 208 -17.39 -9.70 -2.59
N THR A 209 -17.45 -8.87 -1.56
CA THR A 209 -18.58 -7.95 -1.33
C THR A 209 -18.12 -6.55 -1.72
N SER A 210 -18.74 -5.98 -2.75
CA SER A 210 -18.51 -4.64 -3.25
C SER A 210 -19.61 -3.70 -2.79
N PHE A 211 -19.23 -2.47 -2.47
CA PHE A 211 -20.16 -1.39 -2.17
C PHE A 211 -19.90 -0.26 -3.15
N VAL A 212 -20.90 0.08 -3.95
CA VAL A 212 -20.80 1.05 -5.04
C VAL A 212 -21.72 2.23 -4.75
N ASP A 213 -21.24 3.46 -4.95
CA ASP A 213 -22.07 4.65 -4.81
C ASP A 213 -23.31 4.57 -5.73
N LEU A 214 -24.50 4.67 -5.13
CA LEU A 214 -25.79 4.60 -5.84
C LEU A 214 -25.93 5.71 -6.91
N LYS A 215 -25.32 6.88 -6.68
CA LYS A 215 -25.37 8.00 -7.63
C LYS A 215 -24.51 7.75 -8.87
N ALA A 216 -23.48 6.92 -8.76
CA ALA A 216 -22.60 6.56 -9.88
C ALA A 216 -23.34 5.71 -10.93
N ARG A 217 -24.23 4.83 -10.49
CA ARG A 217 -24.93 3.87 -11.36
C ARG A 217 -26.10 4.48 -12.14
N GLN A 218 -26.70 5.55 -11.61
CA GLN A 218 -27.78 6.30 -12.26
C GLN A 218 -27.29 7.26 -13.37
N GLY A 219 -26.03 7.17 -13.79
CA GLY A 219 -25.50 7.96 -14.91
C GLY A 219 -25.27 9.44 -14.60
N HIS A 220 -25.24 9.83 -13.32
CA HIS A 220 -24.90 11.20 -12.95
C HIS A 220 -23.41 11.45 -13.20
N SER A 221 -23.11 12.14 -14.31
CA SER A 221 -21.76 12.48 -14.79
C SER A 221 -20.88 13.31 -13.84
N LYS A 222 -21.39 13.68 -12.66
CA LYS A 222 -20.70 14.52 -11.66
C LYS A 222 -20.59 13.88 -10.26
N ALA A 223 -21.10 12.66 -10.04
CA ALA A 223 -20.94 11.97 -8.77
C ALA A 223 -19.58 11.27 -8.69
N SER A 224 -18.90 11.35 -7.55
CA SER A 224 -17.68 10.59 -7.29
C SER A 224 -17.98 9.09 -7.36
N GLN A 225 -17.55 8.42 -8.42
CA GLN A 225 -17.71 6.98 -8.55
C GLN A 225 -16.65 6.29 -7.69
N TRP A 226 -17.01 5.93 -6.45
CA TRP A 226 -16.15 5.12 -5.60
C TRP A 226 -16.77 3.73 -5.41
N GLN A 227 -15.87 2.76 -5.25
CA GLN A 227 -16.21 1.38 -4.94
C GLN A 227 -15.30 0.92 -3.79
N ALA A 228 -15.91 0.28 -2.78
CA ALA A 228 -15.16 -0.37 -1.70
C ALA A 228 -15.33 -1.89 -1.81
N ASP A 229 -14.21 -2.59 -1.99
CA ASP A 229 -14.18 -4.05 -2.17
C ASP A 229 -13.65 -4.76 -0.93
N PHE A 230 -14.50 -5.61 -0.35
CA PHE A 230 -14.13 -6.54 0.71
C PHE A 230 -13.94 -7.91 0.08
N THR A 231 -12.67 -8.27 -0.17
CA THR A 231 -12.33 -9.56 -0.79
C THR A 231 -11.69 -10.48 0.24
N ARG A 232 -12.14 -11.74 0.28
CA ARG A 232 -11.48 -12.85 0.98
C ARG A 232 -10.75 -13.74 -0.01
#